data_AF-A0A9D2NVZ3-F1
#
_entry.id   AF-A0A9D2NVZ3-F1
#
_cell.length_a   1.000
_cell.length_b   1.000
_cell.length_c   1.000
_cell.angle_alpha   90.00
_cell.angle_beta   90.00
_cell.angle_gamma   90.00
#
_symmetry.space_group_name_H-M   'P 1'
#
loop_
_entity.id
_entity.type
_entity.pdbx_description
1 polymer ?
#
loop_
_entity_poly.entity_id
_entity_poly.type
_entity_poly.pdbx_seq_one_letter_code
_entity_poly.pdbx_strand_id
1 'polypeptide(L)'
;AYMKKQYNTVAHQYLFPTMQDLKNEVKRYIEEEMQYDGEVGGNVKTAILARLESLCIGSKGFMFNTYKPFAAEELLHENVIFELEGLADDSDKAFCVGLVVVFINEYRQVFKDEHPTEKLGLQHLLVIEEAHRLLKNVDTERSSENMGNPKGKAVEHFTNMIAEMRSYGQGVIIAEQIPSKLAPDVIKNSSNKIIQRVVSVDDQSLVANTIGIKEEDAVYLGSLRTGVALCHKEGMSLPTYVFVNPVNDNIVSDGDILLGRAGAMFKEINYSLIKENTSAITEDFSLRLLNTLLAQNTDEVVKAIQLCKSKLDRELLKKNVLLVMCRDKDDLFGNILAEAVIQLLINGVYGINELLPDSLYNALMVLFIKSRTEDVDKVKVQLRVAYKQECRNRCILIISELIKRELSNAINVKGSIQQYFFNAPMELIEEIETVVRKEAPRW
;
A
#
# COMPACT_ATOMS: atom_id res chain seq x y z
N ALA A 1 -7.63 19.26 14.87
CA ALA A 1 -7.59 20.35 13.87
C ALA A 1 -6.30 20.34 13.04
N TYR A 2 -5.11 20.42 13.64
CA TYR A 2 -3.84 20.44 12.89
C TYR A 2 -3.61 19.18 12.04
N MET A 3 -3.69 17.97 12.63
CA MET A 3 -3.50 16.72 11.89
C MET A 3 -4.48 16.57 10.73
N LYS A 4 -5.78 16.83 10.96
CA LYS A 4 -6.81 16.81 9.91
C LYS A 4 -6.47 17.76 8.75
N LYS A 5 -5.90 18.93 9.03
CA LYS A 5 -5.42 19.85 7.98
C LYS A 5 -4.24 19.25 7.19
N GLN A 6 -3.31 18.58 7.85
CA GLN A 6 -2.16 17.94 7.18
C GLN A 6 -2.61 16.78 6.29
N TYR A 7 -3.50 15.91 6.77
CA TYR A 7 -4.08 14.80 5.99
C TYR A 7 -4.92 15.27 4.79
N ASN A 8 -5.38 16.53 4.77
CA ASN A 8 -6.08 17.11 3.63
C ASN A 8 -5.16 17.62 2.52
N THR A 9 -3.84 17.71 2.76
CA THR A 9 -2.89 18.10 1.70
C THR A 9 -2.60 16.92 0.79
N VAL A 10 -2.34 17.18 -0.49
CA VAL A 10 -2.09 16.10 -1.46
C VAL A 10 -0.78 15.36 -1.17
N ALA A 11 0.20 16.05 -0.57
CA ALA A 11 1.52 15.51 -0.28
C ALA A 11 1.55 14.55 0.93
N HIS A 12 0.50 14.50 1.76
CA HIS A 12 0.49 13.66 2.96
C HIS A 12 0.72 12.17 2.67
N GLN A 13 0.31 11.71 1.48
CA GLN A 13 0.45 10.33 1.05
C GLN A 13 1.91 9.85 1.04
N TYR A 14 2.88 10.75 0.85
CA TYR A 14 4.32 10.42 0.81
C TYR A 14 4.99 10.39 2.19
N LEU A 15 4.24 10.63 3.27
CA LEU A 15 4.72 10.44 4.64
C LEU A 15 4.80 8.97 5.04
N PHE A 16 4.04 8.11 4.36
CA PHE A 16 3.95 6.70 4.65
C PHE A 16 4.88 5.90 3.73
N PRO A 17 5.58 4.89 4.26
CA PRO A 17 6.44 4.04 3.45
C PRO A 17 5.61 3.12 2.55
N THR A 18 6.20 2.72 1.44
CA THR A 18 5.69 1.67 0.55
C THR A 18 6.29 0.30 0.88
N MET A 19 5.74 -0.75 0.26
CA MET A 19 6.33 -2.10 0.34
C MET A 19 7.76 -2.14 -0.23
N GLN A 20 8.07 -1.31 -1.22
CA GLN A 20 9.41 -1.17 -1.76
C GLN A 20 10.36 -0.53 -0.74
N ASP A 21 9.90 0.47 0.02
CA ASP A 21 10.69 1.09 1.09
C ASP A 21 10.98 0.08 2.21
N LEU A 22 9.97 -0.69 2.62
CA LEU A 22 10.14 -1.78 3.59
C LEU A 22 11.14 -2.84 3.09
N LYS A 23 11.07 -3.23 1.81
CA LYS A 23 12.02 -4.18 1.21
C LYS A 23 13.45 -3.64 1.23
N ASN A 24 13.64 -2.37 0.89
CA ASN A 24 14.95 -1.72 0.89
C ASN A 24 15.52 -1.63 2.31
N GLU A 25 14.70 -1.24 3.29
CA GLU A 25 15.13 -1.13 4.68
C GLU A 25 15.46 -2.50 5.27
N VAL A 26 14.64 -3.52 5.01
CA VAL A 26 14.95 -4.90 5.43
C VAL A 26 16.24 -5.39 4.79
N LYS A 27 16.47 -5.10 3.50
CA LYS A 27 17.72 -5.45 2.82
C LYS A 27 18.92 -4.76 3.49
N ARG A 28 18.85 -3.45 3.72
CA ARG A 28 19.88 -2.65 4.40
C ARG A 28 20.17 -3.22 5.77
N TYR A 29 19.14 -3.39 6.60
CA TYR A 29 19.27 -3.92 7.96
C TYR A 29 19.96 -5.29 7.99
N ILE A 30 19.58 -6.19 7.08
CA ILE A 30 20.23 -7.52 7.01
C ILE A 30 21.69 -7.43 6.55
N GLU A 31 22.01 -6.51 5.62
CA GLU A 31 23.36 -6.39 5.05
C GLU A 31 24.34 -5.62 5.95
N GLU A 32 23.84 -4.61 6.67
CA GLU A 32 24.67 -3.68 7.44
C GLU A 32 24.64 -3.93 8.95
N GLU A 33 23.50 -4.38 9.49
CA GLU A 33 23.27 -4.45 10.95
C GLU A 33 23.19 -5.89 11.47
N MET A 34 22.65 -6.83 10.68
CA MET A 34 22.59 -8.22 11.10
C MET A 34 23.91 -8.95 10.80
N GLN A 35 24.62 -9.33 11.87
CA GLN A 35 25.73 -10.27 11.83
C GLN A 35 25.22 -11.72 11.77
N TYR A 36 24.30 -12.01 10.84
CA TYR A 36 23.86 -13.39 10.63
C TYR A 36 24.99 -14.17 9.95
N ASP A 37 25.80 -14.87 10.74
CA ASP A 37 26.81 -15.79 10.22
C ASP A 37 26.16 -17.12 9.81
N GLY A 38 26.54 -17.60 8.61
CA GLY A 38 26.21 -18.93 8.11
C GLY A 38 24.93 -19.06 7.27
N GLU A 39 24.60 -20.31 6.93
CA GLU A 39 23.58 -20.70 5.94
C GLU A 39 22.14 -20.34 6.39
N VAL A 40 21.85 -20.37 7.69
CA VAL A 40 20.54 -20.06 8.26
C VAL A 40 20.16 -18.60 8.03
N GLY A 41 21.11 -17.69 8.22
CA GLY A 41 20.94 -16.26 7.96
C GLY A 41 20.64 -15.96 6.49
N GLY A 42 21.39 -16.58 5.59
CA GLY A 42 21.19 -16.49 4.15
C GLY A 42 19.81 -16.99 3.71
N ASN A 43 19.33 -18.09 4.29
CA ASN A 43 18.02 -18.65 3.99
C ASN A 43 16.87 -17.75 4.47
N VAL A 44 16.97 -17.18 5.68
CA VAL A 44 15.98 -16.23 6.21
C VAL A 44 15.95 -14.94 5.39
N LYS A 45 17.13 -14.40 5.04
CA LYS A 45 17.26 -13.23 4.16
C LYS A 45 16.53 -13.46 2.84
N THR A 46 16.84 -14.57 2.17
CA THR A 46 16.28 -14.90 0.87
C THR A 46 14.77 -15.08 0.94
N ALA A 47 14.26 -15.76 1.98
CA ALA A 47 12.83 -15.99 2.15
C ALA A 47 12.03 -14.70 2.40
N ILE A 48 12.53 -13.79 3.26
CA ILE A 48 11.84 -12.52 3.55
C ILE A 48 11.88 -11.61 2.33
N LEU A 49 13.05 -11.44 1.70
CA LEU A 49 13.20 -10.57 0.54
C LEU A 49 12.36 -11.07 -0.64
N ALA A 50 12.30 -12.38 -0.90
CA ALA A 50 11.46 -12.94 -1.96
C ALA A 50 9.97 -12.67 -1.74
N ARG A 51 9.49 -12.77 -0.49
CA ARG A 51 8.09 -12.45 -0.16
C ARG A 51 7.78 -10.96 -0.31
N LEU A 52 8.66 -10.08 0.17
CA LEU A 52 8.50 -8.63 0.00
C LEU A 52 8.56 -8.23 -1.47
N GLU A 53 9.46 -8.84 -2.25
CA GLU A 53 9.57 -8.63 -3.68
C GLU A 53 8.27 -9.05 -4.41
N SER A 54 7.68 -10.19 -4.04
CA SER A 54 6.38 -10.61 -4.58
C SER A 54 5.27 -9.57 -4.34
N LEU A 55 5.30 -8.84 -3.23
CA LEU A 55 4.34 -7.77 -2.91
C LEU A 55 4.65 -6.43 -3.60
N CYS A 56 5.80 -6.31 -4.26
CA CYS A 56 6.21 -5.09 -4.96
C CYS A 56 5.92 -5.11 -6.47
N ILE A 57 5.58 -6.27 -7.05
CA ILE A 57 5.51 -6.48 -8.51
C ILE A 57 4.10 -6.88 -8.99
N GLY A 58 3.79 -6.58 -10.25
CA GLY A 58 2.54 -7.00 -10.88
C GLY A 58 1.28 -6.45 -10.22
N SER A 59 0.20 -7.23 -10.19
CA SER A 59 -1.08 -6.82 -9.57
C SER A 59 -0.96 -6.59 -8.06
N LYS A 60 -0.11 -7.35 -7.36
CA LYS A 60 0.17 -7.15 -5.94
C LYS A 60 0.90 -5.84 -5.70
N GLY A 61 1.92 -5.55 -6.51
CA GLY A 61 2.64 -4.27 -6.50
C GLY A 61 1.70 -3.10 -6.74
N PHE A 62 0.81 -3.20 -7.73
CA PHE A 62 -0.18 -2.16 -8.02
C PHE A 62 -1.05 -1.81 -6.80
N MET A 63 -1.45 -2.81 -6.01
CA MET A 63 -2.31 -2.61 -4.83
C MET A 63 -1.56 -2.22 -3.57
N PHE A 64 -0.43 -2.88 -3.27
CA PHE A 64 0.26 -2.76 -1.98
C PHE A 64 1.47 -1.83 -2.01
N ASN A 65 2.14 -1.68 -3.15
CA ASN A 65 3.33 -0.84 -3.30
C ASN A 65 2.96 0.58 -3.72
N THR A 66 2.10 1.23 -2.95
CA THR A 66 1.48 2.52 -3.27
C THR A 66 1.57 3.49 -2.09
N TYR A 67 1.66 4.78 -2.41
CA TYR A 67 1.50 5.86 -1.42
C TYR A 67 0.03 6.21 -1.21
N LYS A 68 -0.85 5.85 -2.15
CA LYS A 68 -2.27 6.22 -2.10
C LYS A 68 -2.92 5.56 -0.89
N PRO A 69 -3.54 6.32 0.02
CA PRO A 69 -4.24 5.76 1.16
C PRO A 69 -5.49 4.99 0.71
N PHE A 70 -5.89 4.02 1.54
CA PHE A 70 -7.17 3.33 1.37
C PHE A 70 -8.32 4.29 1.69
N ALA A 71 -9.24 4.50 0.74
CA ALA A 71 -10.35 5.45 0.85
C ALA A 71 -11.49 4.92 1.74
N ALA A 72 -11.19 4.60 3.00
CA ALA A 72 -12.11 3.93 3.91
C ALA A 72 -13.44 4.69 4.10
N GLU A 73 -13.41 6.01 4.18
CA GLU A 73 -14.60 6.84 4.35
C GLU A 73 -15.56 6.69 3.16
N GLU A 74 -15.08 6.84 1.93
CA GLU A 74 -15.90 6.65 0.73
C GLU A 74 -16.43 5.22 0.63
N LEU A 75 -15.58 4.22 0.89
CA LEU A 75 -15.93 2.81 0.72
C LEU A 75 -16.95 2.32 1.75
N LEU A 76 -16.93 2.86 2.98
CA LEU A 76 -17.84 2.43 4.05
C LEU A 76 -19.19 3.16 4.02
N HIS A 77 -19.33 4.20 3.21
CA HIS A 77 -20.59 4.93 2.99
C HIS A 77 -21.36 4.45 1.75
N GLU A 78 -20.75 3.62 0.91
CA GLU A 78 -21.32 3.09 -0.32
C GLU A 78 -21.49 1.56 -0.27
N ASN A 79 -22.27 1.01 -1.20
CA ASN A 79 -22.34 -0.44 -1.38
C ASN A 79 -21.15 -0.91 -2.23
N VAL A 80 -20.13 -1.46 -1.58
CA VAL A 80 -18.87 -1.87 -2.23
C VAL A 80 -18.74 -3.39 -2.31
N ILE A 81 -18.35 -3.89 -3.47
CA ILE A 81 -17.96 -5.28 -3.70
C ILE A 81 -16.47 -5.31 -4.04
N PHE A 82 -15.69 -6.08 -3.28
CA PHE A 82 -14.28 -6.34 -3.59
C PHE A 82 -14.16 -7.63 -4.39
N GLU A 83 -13.77 -7.49 -5.66
CA GLU A 83 -13.45 -8.62 -6.51
C GLU A 83 -11.99 -9.06 -6.28
N LEU A 84 -11.80 -10.27 -5.74
CA LEU A 84 -10.48 -10.80 -5.39
C LEU A 84 -10.02 -11.91 -6.34
N GLU A 85 -10.72 -12.16 -7.44
CA GLU A 85 -10.34 -13.20 -8.41
C GLU A 85 -8.98 -12.91 -9.07
N GLY A 86 -8.66 -11.63 -9.28
CA GLY A 86 -7.37 -11.19 -9.82
C GLY A 86 -6.15 -11.48 -8.93
N LEU A 87 -6.35 -11.97 -7.71
CA LEU A 87 -5.29 -12.53 -6.86
C LEU A 87 -5.16 -14.03 -7.10
N ALA A 88 -3.97 -14.50 -7.46
CA ALA A 88 -3.75 -15.90 -7.84
C ALA A 88 -3.91 -16.87 -6.67
N ASP A 89 -3.25 -16.62 -5.54
CA ASP A 89 -3.17 -17.57 -4.42
C ASP A 89 -4.15 -17.24 -3.30
N ASP A 90 -4.72 -18.28 -2.66
CA ASP A 90 -5.60 -18.11 -1.49
C ASP A 90 -4.90 -17.37 -0.33
N SER A 91 -3.58 -17.50 -0.20
CA SER A 91 -2.81 -16.75 0.79
C SER A 91 -2.80 -15.25 0.53
N ASP A 92 -2.76 -14.83 -0.75
CA ASP A 92 -2.82 -13.41 -1.11
C ASP A 92 -4.22 -12.85 -0.86
N LYS A 93 -5.25 -13.63 -1.20
CA LYS A 93 -6.65 -13.28 -0.90
C LYS A 93 -6.85 -13.13 0.61
N ALA A 94 -6.37 -14.08 1.41
CA ALA A 94 -6.43 -14.01 2.86
C ALA A 94 -5.68 -12.80 3.42
N PHE A 95 -4.50 -12.48 2.87
CA PHE A 95 -3.73 -11.30 3.26
C PHE A 95 -4.49 -10.01 2.95
N CYS A 96 -5.05 -9.89 1.74
CA CYS A 96 -5.85 -8.72 1.32
C CYS A 96 -7.09 -8.53 2.20
N VAL A 97 -7.88 -9.60 2.39
CA VAL A 97 -9.06 -9.57 3.28
C VAL A 97 -8.64 -9.21 4.71
N GLY A 98 -7.54 -9.79 5.22
CA GLY A 98 -7.02 -9.48 6.54
C GLY A 98 -6.71 -7.99 6.72
N LEU A 99 -6.02 -7.37 5.75
CA LEU A 99 -5.75 -5.93 5.77
C LEU A 99 -7.04 -5.11 5.76
N VAL A 100 -7.99 -5.44 4.88
CA VAL A 100 -9.28 -4.74 4.81
C VAL A 100 -10.03 -4.84 6.15
N VAL A 101 -10.09 -6.01 6.78
CA VAL A 101 -10.74 -6.19 8.08
C VAL A 101 -10.04 -5.35 9.17
N VAL A 102 -8.70 -5.31 9.18
CA VAL A 102 -7.95 -4.46 10.13
C VAL A 102 -8.27 -2.98 9.91
N PHE A 103 -8.24 -2.49 8.67
CA PHE A 103 -8.59 -1.10 8.35
C PHE A 103 -10.02 -0.74 8.75
N ILE A 104 -10.98 -1.62 8.47
CA ILE A 104 -12.38 -1.42 8.88
C ILE A 104 -12.46 -1.38 10.41
N ASN A 105 -11.75 -2.27 11.12
CA ASN A 105 -11.75 -2.25 12.58
C ASN A 105 -11.26 -0.92 13.14
N GLU A 106 -10.11 -0.45 12.67
CA GLU A 106 -9.50 0.81 13.12
C GLU A 106 -10.40 2.01 12.79
N TYR A 107 -10.96 2.05 11.57
CA TYR A 107 -11.90 3.11 11.18
C TYR A 107 -13.15 3.14 12.08
N ARG A 108 -13.74 1.97 12.36
CA ARG A 108 -14.93 1.86 13.22
C ARG A 108 -14.61 2.15 14.70
N GLN A 109 -13.41 1.85 15.15
CA GLN A 109 -12.95 2.21 16.49
C GLN A 109 -12.85 3.72 16.64
N VAL A 110 -12.20 4.41 15.68
CA VAL A 110 -12.14 5.89 15.67
C VAL A 110 -13.54 6.50 15.62
N PHE A 111 -14.42 5.95 14.77
CA PHE A 111 -15.82 6.40 14.70
C PHE A 111 -16.54 6.29 16.06
N LYS A 112 -16.35 5.20 16.81
CA LYS A 112 -16.93 5.05 18.15
C LYS A 112 -16.33 6.04 19.16
N ASP A 113 -15.02 6.27 19.10
CA ASP A 113 -14.34 7.20 20.01
C ASP A 113 -14.83 8.65 19.80
N GLU A 114 -15.27 9.00 18.59
CA GLU A 114 -15.94 10.27 18.29
C GLU A 114 -17.39 10.35 18.80
N HIS A 115 -18.03 9.20 19.09
CA HIS A 115 -19.42 9.08 19.56
C HIS A 115 -19.52 8.34 20.92
N PRO A 116 -18.80 8.77 21.97
CA PRO A 116 -18.59 7.96 23.18
C PRO A 116 -19.84 7.75 24.05
N THR A 117 -20.86 8.59 23.88
CA THR A 117 -22.11 8.53 24.66
C THR A 117 -23.27 7.91 23.89
N GLU A 118 -23.09 7.62 22.61
CA GLU A 118 -24.13 7.08 21.76
C GLU A 118 -24.15 5.56 21.81
N LYS A 119 -25.34 4.97 21.97
CA LYS A 119 -25.52 3.54 21.71
C LYS A 119 -25.57 3.34 20.20
N LEU A 120 -24.41 3.08 19.60
CA LEU A 120 -24.32 2.76 18.19
C LEU A 120 -25.11 1.46 17.90
N GLY A 121 -26.19 1.58 17.11
CA GLY A 121 -26.85 0.45 16.48
C GLY A 121 -26.00 -0.12 15.33
N LEU A 122 -26.59 -0.95 14.47
CA LEU A 122 -25.93 -1.38 13.24
C LEU A 122 -25.71 -0.17 12.31
N GLN A 123 -24.45 0.11 11.98
CA GLN A 123 -24.05 1.22 11.10
C GLN A 123 -23.55 0.73 9.74
N HIS A 124 -22.83 -0.40 9.72
CA HIS A 124 -22.25 -0.97 8.51
C HIS A 124 -22.24 -2.50 8.58
N LEU A 125 -22.29 -3.16 7.43
CA LEU A 125 -22.32 -4.62 7.30
C LEU A 125 -21.17 -5.08 6.42
N LEU A 126 -20.27 -5.88 6.98
CA LEU A 126 -19.17 -6.52 6.26
C LEU A 126 -19.57 -7.96 5.94
N VAL A 127 -19.52 -8.35 4.67
CA VAL A 127 -19.77 -9.73 4.24
C VAL A 127 -18.44 -10.35 3.81
N ILE A 128 -18.08 -11.47 4.43
CA ILE A 128 -16.86 -12.22 4.11
C ILE A 128 -17.28 -13.56 3.50
N GLU A 129 -17.10 -13.70 2.18
CA GLU A 129 -17.21 -14.98 1.49
C GLU A 129 -15.93 -15.81 1.61
N GLU A 130 -16.08 -17.13 1.59
CA GLU A 130 -14.97 -18.09 1.74
C GLU A 130 -14.10 -17.76 2.95
N ALA A 131 -14.78 -17.45 4.07
CA ALA A 131 -14.14 -16.92 5.26
C ALA A 131 -13.09 -17.86 5.85
N HIS A 132 -13.12 -19.16 5.53
CA HIS A 132 -12.06 -20.09 5.91
C HIS A 132 -10.68 -19.72 5.37
N ARG A 133 -10.58 -18.83 4.37
CA ARG A 133 -9.30 -18.27 3.92
C ARG A 133 -8.60 -17.48 5.04
N LEU A 134 -9.36 -16.71 5.82
CA LEU A 134 -8.86 -15.88 6.92
C LEU A 134 -9.03 -16.58 8.28
N LEU A 135 -10.15 -17.25 8.49
CA LEU A 135 -10.63 -17.79 9.77
C LEU A 135 -10.55 -19.32 9.79
N LYS A 136 -9.48 -19.87 9.22
CA LYS A 136 -9.33 -21.31 9.05
C LYS A 136 -9.29 -22.06 10.38
N ASN A 137 -9.91 -23.22 10.44
CA ASN A 137 -9.72 -24.20 11.50
C ASN A 137 -8.28 -24.73 11.45
N VAL A 138 -7.43 -24.18 12.31
CA VAL A 138 -6.05 -24.60 12.52
C VAL A 138 -5.88 -24.85 14.01
N ASP A 139 -5.06 -25.82 14.37
CA ASP A 139 -4.68 -26.00 15.78
C ASP A 139 -4.11 -24.68 16.29
N THR A 140 -4.71 -24.12 17.34
CA THR A 140 -4.26 -22.87 17.98
C THR A 140 -3.30 -23.15 19.15
N GLU A 141 -3.26 -24.39 19.62
CA GLU A 141 -2.35 -24.84 20.67
C GLU A 141 -0.92 -24.99 20.14
N ARG A 142 0.07 -24.66 20.99
CA ARG A 142 1.49 -24.87 20.66
C ARG A 142 1.79 -26.35 20.76
N SER A 143 2.20 -26.96 19.65
CA SER A 143 2.67 -28.36 19.64
C SER A 143 4.00 -28.56 20.38
N SER A 144 4.79 -27.50 20.58
CA SER A 144 5.97 -27.47 21.47
C SER A 144 6.35 -26.03 21.85
N GLU A 145 7.05 -25.83 22.98
CA GLU A 145 7.49 -24.49 23.44
C GLU A 145 8.42 -23.78 22.42
N ASN A 146 9.12 -24.55 21.58
CA ASN A 146 10.09 -24.05 20.60
C ASN A 146 9.52 -23.84 19.19
N MET A 147 8.27 -24.24 18.90
CA MET A 147 7.63 -24.00 17.60
C MET A 147 6.53 -22.95 17.72
N GLY A 148 6.76 -21.79 17.11
CA GLY A 148 5.73 -20.74 16.98
C GLY A 148 4.61 -21.19 16.03
N ASN A 149 3.38 -20.80 16.37
CA ASN A 149 2.20 -21.02 15.52
C ASN A 149 1.61 -19.67 15.06
N PRO A 150 2.25 -18.99 14.08
CA PRO A 150 1.83 -17.69 13.62
C PRO A 150 0.44 -17.72 12.96
N LYS A 151 0.08 -18.83 12.30
CA LYS A 151 -1.23 -18.99 11.66
C LYS A 151 -2.36 -19.08 12.68
N GLY A 152 -2.21 -19.92 13.71
CA GLY A 152 -3.19 -20.02 14.79
C GLY A 152 -3.36 -18.70 15.54
N LYS A 153 -2.26 -17.99 15.81
CA LYS A 153 -2.31 -16.66 16.43
C LYS A 153 -3.00 -15.60 15.56
N ALA A 154 -2.80 -15.65 14.24
CA ALA A 154 -3.52 -14.77 13.32
C ALA A 154 -5.02 -15.06 13.34
N VAL A 155 -5.43 -16.33 13.25
CA VAL A 155 -6.84 -16.73 13.30
C VAL A 155 -7.50 -16.30 14.61
N GLU A 156 -6.83 -16.50 15.74
CA GLU A 156 -7.28 -16.05 17.07
C GLU A 156 -7.47 -14.52 17.08
N HIS A 157 -6.48 -13.77 16.58
CA HIS A 157 -6.55 -12.31 16.49
C HIS A 157 -7.75 -11.84 15.64
N PHE A 158 -7.93 -12.39 14.43
CA PHE A 158 -9.04 -12.02 13.56
C PHE A 158 -10.41 -12.41 14.15
N THR A 159 -10.50 -13.56 14.82
CA THR A 159 -11.74 -13.99 15.49
C THR A 159 -12.14 -13.04 16.61
N ASN A 160 -11.17 -12.65 17.45
CA ASN A 160 -11.40 -11.70 18.53
C ASN A 160 -11.78 -10.32 17.99
N MET A 161 -11.06 -9.83 16.98
CA MET A 161 -11.34 -8.55 16.35
C MET A 161 -12.77 -8.49 15.78
N ILE A 162 -13.20 -9.54 15.06
CA ILE A 162 -14.58 -9.64 14.53
C ILE A 162 -15.62 -9.66 15.64
N ALA A 163 -15.33 -10.31 16.78
CA ALA A 163 -16.23 -10.32 17.92
C ALA A 163 -16.37 -8.92 18.55
N GLU A 164 -15.28 -8.16 18.65
CA GLU A 164 -15.26 -6.81 19.23
C GLU A 164 -15.94 -5.75 18.35
N MET A 165 -15.85 -5.92 17.02
CA MET A 165 -16.46 -5.04 16.01
C MET A 165 -17.95 -4.77 16.24
N ARG A 166 -18.69 -5.72 16.83
CA ARG A 166 -20.10 -5.53 17.20
C ARG A 166 -20.31 -4.28 18.05
N SER A 167 -19.40 -4.01 18.98
CA SER A 167 -19.48 -2.86 19.88
C SER A 167 -19.21 -1.52 19.18
N TYR A 168 -18.76 -1.56 17.92
CA TYR A 168 -18.46 -0.40 17.06
C TYR A 168 -19.56 -0.13 16.02
N GLY A 169 -20.71 -0.80 16.14
CA GLY A 169 -21.80 -0.73 15.17
C GLY A 169 -21.49 -1.45 13.85
N GLN A 170 -20.47 -2.32 13.82
CA GLN A 170 -20.09 -3.11 12.66
C GLN A 170 -20.72 -4.51 12.76
N GLY A 171 -21.62 -4.84 11.83
CA GLY A 171 -22.12 -6.20 11.64
C GLY A 171 -21.18 -6.99 10.72
N VAL A 172 -21.02 -8.28 10.98
CA VAL A 172 -20.23 -9.17 10.13
C VAL A 172 -21.06 -10.38 9.74
N ILE A 173 -21.16 -10.65 8.44
CA ILE A 173 -21.73 -11.88 7.87
C ILE A 173 -20.57 -12.72 7.38
N ILE A 174 -20.60 -13.99 7.76
CA ILE A 174 -19.63 -15.00 7.35
C ILE A 174 -20.38 -16.00 6.48
N ALA A 175 -19.97 -16.10 5.22
CA ALA A 175 -20.52 -17.04 4.26
C ALA A 175 -19.49 -18.13 3.97
N GLU A 176 -19.87 -19.39 4.22
CA GLU A 176 -19.00 -20.55 4.10
C GLU A 176 -19.80 -21.78 3.65
N GLN A 177 -19.21 -22.56 2.73
CA GLN A 177 -19.81 -23.78 2.20
C GLN A 177 -19.48 -25.00 3.05
N ILE A 178 -18.31 -25.02 3.69
CA ILE A 178 -17.80 -26.13 4.50
C ILE A 178 -17.55 -25.62 5.93
N PRO A 179 -18.57 -25.61 6.81
CA PRO A 179 -18.47 -25.09 8.17
C PRO A 179 -17.29 -25.61 8.98
N SER A 180 -16.92 -26.89 8.84
CA SER A 180 -15.78 -27.52 9.52
C SER A 180 -14.43 -26.89 9.20
N LYS A 181 -14.31 -26.15 8.09
CA LYS A 181 -13.11 -25.37 7.75
C LYS A 181 -12.97 -24.09 8.55
N LEU A 182 -14.01 -23.62 9.25
CA LEU A 182 -13.94 -22.42 10.07
C LEU A 182 -13.46 -22.72 11.49
N ALA A 183 -12.73 -21.75 12.05
CA ALA A 183 -12.39 -21.77 13.47
C ALA A 183 -13.67 -21.93 14.33
N PRO A 184 -13.70 -22.88 15.29
CA PRO A 184 -14.91 -23.16 16.07
C PRO A 184 -15.51 -21.94 16.77
N ASP A 185 -14.66 -21.01 17.22
CA ASP A 185 -15.09 -19.80 17.92
C ASP A 185 -15.91 -18.86 17.03
N VAL A 186 -15.63 -18.83 15.72
CA VAL A 186 -16.42 -18.06 14.75
C VAL A 186 -17.84 -18.58 14.67
N ILE A 187 -18.02 -19.90 14.62
CA ILE A 187 -19.33 -20.54 14.54
C ILE A 187 -20.11 -20.33 15.85
N LYS A 188 -19.43 -20.49 17.00
CA LYS A 188 -20.04 -20.30 18.32
C LYS A 188 -20.46 -18.85 18.58
N ASN A 189 -19.61 -17.88 18.21
CA ASN A 189 -19.85 -16.45 18.45
C ASN A 189 -20.83 -15.81 17.46
N SER A 190 -21.22 -16.52 16.39
CA SER A 190 -22.26 -16.06 15.47
C SER A 190 -23.66 -16.12 16.10
N SER A 191 -24.23 -14.95 16.41
CA SER A 191 -25.56 -14.84 17.07
C SER A 191 -26.74 -15.25 16.18
N ASN A 192 -26.62 -15.07 14.86
CA ASN A 192 -27.65 -15.40 13.88
C ASN A 192 -27.06 -16.39 12.88
N LYS A 193 -27.82 -17.41 12.51
CA LYS A 193 -27.41 -18.46 11.57
C LYS A 193 -28.48 -18.65 10.51
N ILE A 194 -28.06 -18.65 9.25
CA ILE A 194 -28.91 -18.98 8.09
C ILE A 194 -28.26 -20.19 7.43
N ILE A 195 -28.91 -21.34 7.57
CA ILE A 195 -28.33 -22.64 7.20
C ILE A 195 -29.10 -23.18 6.02
N GLN A 196 -28.43 -23.24 4.88
CA GLN A 196 -28.96 -23.88 3.68
C GLN A 196 -28.58 -25.36 3.67
N ARG A 197 -28.67 -26.01 2.51
CA ARG A 197 -28.36 -27.43 2.37
C ARG A 197 -26.90 -27.73 2.76
N VAL A 198 -26.72 -28.60 3.76
CA VAL A 198 -25.41 -29.10 4.21
C VAL A 198 -25.39 -30.62 4.05
N VAL A 199 -24.46 -31.15 3.26
CA VAL A 199 -24.46 -32.58 2.86
C VAL A 199 -23.57 -33.45 3.75
N SER A 200 -22.43 -32.92 4.19
CA SER A 200 -21.45 -33.71 4.95
C SER A 200 -21.92 -33.93 6.38
N VAL A 201 -21.77 -35.16 6.90
CA VAL A 201 -22.30 -35.55 8.22
C VAL A 201 -21.62 -34.78 9.36
N ASP A 202 -20.31 -34.60 9.27
CA ASP A 202 -19.53 -33.81 10.22
C ASP A 202 -19.97 -32.33 10.25
N ASP A 203 -20.20 -31.72 9.08
CA ASP A 203 -20.74 -30.35 8.99
C ASP A 203 -22.19 -30.25 9.51
N GLN A 204 -23.02 -31.26 9.24
CA GLN A 204 -24.39 -31.35 9.76
C GLN A 204 -24.40 -31.37 11.28
N SER A 205 -23.63 -32.27 11.90
CA SER A 205 -23.49 -32.37 13.36
C SER A 205 -22.96 -31.07 13.95
N LEU A 206 -21.92 -30.47 13.35
CA LEU A 206 -21.31 -29.23 13.81
C LEU A 206 -22.33 -28.09 13.86
N VAL A 207 -23.09 -27.89 12.78
CA VAL A 207 -24.06 -26.79 12.70
C VAL A 207 -25.28 -27.07 13.58
N ALA A 208 -25.81 -28.30 13.60
CA ALA A 208 -26.97 -28.70 14.40
C ALA A 208 -26.77 -28.42 15.91
N ASN A 209 -25.57 -28.73 16.40
CA ASN A 209 -25.17 -28.48 17.79
C ASN A 209 -25.22 -27.00 18.19
N THR A 210 -25.15 -26.08 17.22
CA THR A 210 -25.16 -24.62 17.51
C THR A 210 -26.55 -23.99 17.46
N ILE A 211 -27.58 -24.75 17.05
CA ILE A 211 -28.96 -24.25 16.86
C ILE A 211 -30.01 -25.06 17.62
N GLY A 212 -29.60 -26.04 18.43
CA GLY A 212 -30.52 -26.85 19.25
C GLY A 212 -31.21 -27.98 18.49
N ILE A 213 -30.69 -28.39 17.33
CA ILE A 213 -31.14 -29.60 16.62
C ILE A 213 -30.33 -30.79 17.15
N LYS A 214 -31.01 -31.92 17.37
CA LYS A 214 -30.34 -33.17 17.75
C LYS A 214 -29.57 -33.74 16.56
N GLU A 215 -28.46 -34.41 16.84
CA GLU A 215 -27.61 -35.01 15.80
C GLU A 215 -28.36 -36.01 14.91
N GLU A 216 -29.30 -36.78 15.47
CA GLU A 216 -30.17 -37.71 14.71
C GLU A 216 -31.05 -37.00 13.67
N ASP A 217 -31.48 -35.78 13.97
CA ASP A 217 -32.33 -34.95 13.09
C ASP A 217 -31.50 -34.12 12.10
N ALA A 218 -30.19 -33.96 12.36
CA ALA A 218 -29.29 -33.15 11.54
C ALA A 218 -29.16 -33.66 10.09
N VAL A 219 -29.38 -34.96 9.87
CA VAL A 219 -29.40 -35.61 8.54
C VAL A 219 -30.37 -34.90 7.59
N TYR A 220 -31.45 -34.31 8.10
CA TYR A 220 -32.42 -33.58 7.29
C TYR A 220 -31.80 -32.34 6.59
N LEU A 221 -30.76 -31.73 7.14
CA LEU A 221 -30.07 -30.58 6.53
C LEU A 221 -29.56 -30.90 5.11
N GLY A 222 -29.18 -32.16 4.85
CA GLY A 222 -28.76 -32.63 3.53
C GLY A 222 -29.88 -32.71 2.50
N SER A 223 -31.13 -32.70 2.95
CA SER A 223 -32.35 -32.80 2.13
C SER A 223 -33.02 -31.45 1.83
N LEU A 224 -32.53 -30.35 2.42
CA LEU A 224 -33.00 -29.00 2.13
C LEU A 224 -32.89 -28.71 0.63
N ARG A 225 -33.94 -28.13 0.05
CA ARG A 225 -33.98 -27.73 -1.36
C ARG A 225 -33.41 -26.33 -1.52
N THR A 226 -32.93 -26.01 -2.71
CA THR A 226 -32.55 -24.63 -3.07
C THR A 226 -33.69 -23.66 -2.75
N GLY A 227 -33.36 -22.54 -2.11
CA GLY A 227 -34.34 -21.57 -1.64
C GLY A 227 -35.00 -21.92 -0.30
N VAL A 228 -34.58 -22.98 0.39
CA VAL A 228 -35.03 -23.30 1.75
C VAL A 228 -33.84 -23.22 2.71
N ALA A 229 -34.04 -22.54 3.84
CA ALA A 229 -33.05 -22.41 4.89
C ALA A 229 -33.67 -22.64 6.28
N LEU A 230 -32.84 -23.05 7.23
CA LEU A 230 -33.13 -22.95 8.65
C LEU A 230 -32.49 -21.68 9.20
N CYS A 231 -33.33 -20.82 9.77
CA CYS A 231 -32.88 -19.59 10.41
C CYS A 231 -32.95 -19.75 11.93
N HIS A 232 -31.85 -19.44 12.59
CA HIS A 232 -31.74 -19.38 14.04
C HIS A 232 -31.21 -18.01 14.45
N LYS A 233 -31.76 -17.49 15.54
CA LYS A 233 -31.31 -16.27 16.20
C LYS A 233 -31.16 -16.55 17.68
N GLU A 234 -30.16 -15.92 18.30
CA GLU A 234 -29.98 -15.90 19.74
C GLU A 234 -31.30 -15.65 20.50
N GLY A 235 -31.60 -16.52 21.46
CA GLY A 235 -32.85 -16.54 22.22
C GLY A 235 -33.92 -17.48 21.67
N MET A 236 -33.77 -18.04 20.47
CA MET A 236 -34.65 -19.09 19.95
C MET A 236 -34.28 -20.46 20.52
N SER A 237 -35.28 -21.24 20.93
CA SER A 237 -35.09 -22.63 21.39
C SER A 237 -34.82 -23.60 20.24
N LEU A 238 -35.42 -23.36 19.06
CA LEU A 238 -35.29 -24.17 17.86
C LEU A 238 -35.26 -23.24 16.63
N PRO A 239 -34.61 -23.62 15.51
CA PRO A 239 -34.61 -22.85 14.28
C PRO A 239 -35.98 -22.89 13.59
N THR A 240 -36.21 -21.96 12.67
CA THR A 240 -37.42 -21.89 11.86
C THR A 240 -37.10 -22.08 10.38
N TYR A 241 -37.99 -22.77 9.66
CA TYR A 241 -37.93 -22.89 8.21
C TYR A 241 -38.26 -21.58 7.53
N VAL A 242 -37.41 -21.16 6.61
CA VAL A 242 -37.59 -19.96 5.80
C VAL A 242 -37.45 -20.30 4.33
N PHE A 243 -38.35 -19.76 3.52
CA PHE A 243 -38.25 -19.76 2.07
C PHE A 243 -37.56 -18.48 1.62
N VAL A 244 -36.41 -18.62 0.98
CA VAL A 244 -35.63 -17.52 0.41
C VAL A 244 -36.16 -17.25 -0.99
N ASN A 245 -36.65 -16.03 -1.21
CA ASN A 245 -37.15 -15.63 -2.52
C ASN A 245 -36.00 -15.59 -3.54
N PRO A 246 -36.22 -16.06 -4.77
CA PRO A 246 -35.26 -15.85 -5.85
C PRO A 246 -35.10 -14.34 -6.10
N VAL A 247 -33.87 -13.93 -6.37
CA VAL A 247 -33.53 -12.57 -6.78
C VAL A 247 -33.09 -12.58 -8.24
N ASN A 248 -33.24 -11.46 -8.94
CA ASN A 248 -32.70 -11.32 -10.28
C ASN A 248 -31.21 -10.97 -10.17
N ASP A 249 -30.39 -11.64 -10.96
CA ASP A 249 -28.96 -11.33 -11.04
C ASP A 249 -28.75 -10.00 -11.76
N ASN A 250 -27.94 -9.12 -11.16
CA ASN A 250 -27.41 -7.96 -11.84
C ASN A 250 -25.97 -8.29 -12.29
N ILE A 251 -25.82 -8.68 -13.55
CA ILE A 251 -24.53 -9.11 -14.10
C ILE A 251 -23.79 -7.88 -14.64
N VAL A 252 -22.63 -7.60 -14.07
CA VAL A 252 -21.68 -6.60 -14.57
C VAL A 252 -20.52 -7.35 -15.21
N SER A 253 -20.23 -7.11 -16.48
CA SER A 253 -19.08 -7.71 -17.16
C SER A 253 -17.82 -6.86 -16.99
N ASP A 254 -16.64 -7.49 -17.14
CA ASP A 254 -15.37 -6.77 -17.21
C ASP A 254 -15.42 -5.65 -18.27
N GLY A 255 -16.07 -5.92 -19.40
CA GLY A 255 -16.27 -4.94 -20.47
C GLY A 255 -17.00 -3.69 -19.99
N ASP A 256 -18.05 -3.85 -19.16
CA ASP A 256 -18.82 -2.74 -18.61
C ASP A 256 -17.96 -1.88 -17.66
N ILE A 257 -17.12 -2.53 -16.84
CA ILE A 257 -16.18 -1.86 -15.92
C ILE A 257 -15.10 -1.12 -16.72
N LEU A 258 -14.51 -1.79 -17.71
CA LEU A 258 -13.44 -1.27 -18.56
C LEU A 258 -13.91 -0.08 -19.40
N LEU A 259 -15.13 -0.15 -19.95
CA LEU A 259 -15.74 0.93 -20.73
C LEU A 259 -16.12 2.12 -19.85
N GLY A 260 -16.65 1.85 -18.65
CA GLY A 260 -17.00 2.89 -17.67
C GLY A 260 -15.81 3.70 -17.14
N ARG A 261 -14.60 3.11 -17.16
CA ARG A 261 -13.34 3.76 -16.71
C ARG A 261 -12.31 3.91 -17.83
N ALA A 262 -12.74 3.83 -19.09
CA ALA A 262 -11.86 3.77 -20.24
C ALA A 262 -10.94 4.99 -20.30
N GLY A 263 -9.63 4.75 -20.24
CA GLY A 263 -8.57 5.77 -20.21
C GLY A 263 -7.94 5.97 -18.84
N ALA A 264 -8.73 6.17 -17.77
CA ALA A 264 -8.19 6.35 -16.42
C ALA A 264 -7.48 5.09 -15.93
N MET A 265 -8.09 3.92 -16.12
CA MET A 265 -7.49 2.66 -15.71
C MET A 265 -6.21 2.33 -16.49
N PHE A 266 -6.20 2.53 -17.82
CA PHE A 266 -4.98 2.31 -18.61
C PHE A 266 -3.85 3.24 -18.20
N LYS A 267 -4.18 4.49 -17.83
CA LYS A 267 -3.19 5.43 -17.31
C LYS A 267 -2.56 4.91 -16.01
N GLU A 268 -3.36 4.38 -15.08
CA GLU A 268 -2.86 3.80 -13.82
C GLU A 268 -2.03 2.53 -14.04
N ILE A 269 -2.48 1.62 -14.92
CA ILE A 269 -1.73 0.42 -15.29
C ILE A 269 -0.38 0.80 -15.89
N ASN A 270 -0.37 1.70 -16.87
CA ASN A 270 0.88 2.16 -17.50
C ASN A 270 1.79 2.87 -16.50
N TYR A 271 1.23 3.70 -15.61
CA TYR A 271 2.00 4.33 -14.54
C TYR A 271 2.73 3.30 -13.68
N SER A 272 2.02 2.26 -13.25
CA SER A 272 2.59 1.16 -12.46
C SER A 272 3.66 0.38 -13.22
N LEU A 273 3.39 0.02 -14.48
CA LEU A 273 4.35 -0.69 -15.33
C LEU A 273 5.64 0.10 -15.50
N ILE A 274 5.55 1.41 -15.73
CA ILE A 274 6.73 2.26 -15.87
C ILE A 274 7.48 2.31 -14.54
N LYS A 275 6.79 2.63 -13.42
CA LYS A 275 7.39 2.74 -12.09
C LYS A 275 8.15 1.47 -11.67
N GLU A 276 7.53 0.30 -11.85
CA GLU A 276 8.14 -1.00 -11.56
C GLU A 276 9.43 -1.20 -12.37
N ASN A 277 9.36 -0.94 -13.68
CA ASN A 277 10.45 -1.22 -14.60
C ASN A 277 11.55 -0.16 -14.62
N THR A 278 11.33 1.04 -14.10
CA THR A 278 12.33 2.12 -14.04
C THR A 278 12.80 2.47 -12.64
N SER A 279 12.27 1.82 -11.59
CA SER A 279 12.61 2.05 -10.18
C SER A 279 14.13 2.19 -9.93
N ALA A 280 14.93 1.25 -10.45
CA ALA A 280 16.38 1.20 -10.25
C ALA A 280 17.18 2.44 -10.75
N ILE A 281 16.66 3.18 -11.74
CA ILE A 281 17.31 4.38 -12.28
C ILE A 281 16.63 5.68 -11.83
N THR A 282 15.40 5.58 -11.32
CA THR A 282 14.59 6.75 -10.95
C THR A 282 15.18 7.46 -9.73
N GLU A 283 15.74 6.72 -8.78
CA GLU A 283 16.35 7.27 -7.57
C GLU A 283 17.55 8.18 -7.91
N ASP A 284 18.55 7.68 -8.64
CA ASP A 284 19.70 8.47 -9.13
C ASP A 284 19.25 9.69 -9.96
N PHE A 285 18.25 9.51 -10.83
CA PHE A 285 17.78 10.61 -11.67
C PHE A 285 17.09 11.70 -10.85
N SER A 286 16.24 11.32 -9.89
CA SER A 286 15.50 12.26 -9.06
C SER A 286 16.43 13.14 -8.22
N LEU A 287 17.50 12.56 -7.66
CA LEU A 287 18.54 13.28 -6.92
C LEU A 287 19.27 14.29 -7.82
N ARG A 288 19.73 13.85 -9.00
CA ARG A 288 20.41 14.75 -9.96
C ARG A 288 19.49 15.84 -10.50
N LEU A 289 18.21 15.51 -10.72
CA LEU A 289 17.19 16.45 -11.17
C LEU A 289 16.94 17.52 -10.10
N LEU A 290 16.76 17.13 -8.84
CA LEU A 290 16.54 18.07 -7.75
C LEU A 290 17.74 19.00 -7.58
N ASN A 291 18.96 18.48 -7.63
CA ASN A 291 20.17 19.32 -7.57
C ASN A 291 20.25 20.30 -8.73
N THR A 292 19.95 19.83 -9.95
CA THR A 292 19.90 20.69 -11.14
C THR A 292 18.84 21.77 -10.99
N LEU A 293 17.64 21.43 -10.51
CA LEU A 293 16.54 22.35 -10.22
C LEU A 293 16.93 23.42 -9.20
N LEU A 294 17.65 23.04 -8.15
CA LEU A 294 18.04 23.97 -7.09
C LEU A 294 19.18 24.91 -7.51
N ALA A 295 20.16 24.43 -8.29
CA ALA A 295 21.43 25.14 -8.49
C ALA A 295 21.65 25.74 -9.90
N GLN A 296 20.98 25.26 -10.94
CA GLN A 296 21.27 25.64 -12.33
C GLN A 296 20.21 26.57 -12.93
N ASN A 297 20.43 27.09 -14.14
CA ASN A 297 19.48 27.95 -14.84
C ASN A 297 18.25 27.18 -15.36
N THR A 298 17.23 27.90 -15.82
CA THR A 298 15.95 27.30 -16.28
C THR A 298 16.13 26.35 -17.47
N ASP A 299 17.03 26.68 -18.40
CA ASP A 299 17.23 25.90 -19.62
C ASP A 299 17.89 24.54 -19.33
N GLU A 300 18.88 24.51 -18.44
CA GLU A 300 19.54 23.27 -18.03
C GLU A 300 18.59 22.36 -17.24
N VAL A 301 17.68 22.92 -16.45
CA VAL A 301 16.63 22.14 -15.76
C VAL A 301 15.69 21.47 -16.77
N VAL A 302 15.20 22.21 -17.76
CA VAL A 302 14.32 21.65 -18.82
C VAL A 302 15.05 20.56 -19.61
N LYS A 303 16.31 20.79 -20.00
CA LYS A 303 17.14 19.78 -20.68
C LYS A 303 17.33 18.53 -19.82
N ALA A 304 17.58 18.69 -18.52
CA ALA A 304 17.75 17.56 -17.60
C ALA A 304 16.46 16.73 -17.47
N ILE A 305 15.29 17.37 -17.37
CA ILE A 305 13.99 16.69 -17.35
C ILE A 305 13.81 15.87 -18.64
N GLN A 306 14.02 16.48 -19.80
CA GLN A 306 13.87 15.81 -21.11
C GLN A 306 14.87 14.64 -21.29
N LEU A 307 16.09 14.80 -20.80
CA LEU A 307 17.08 13.74 -20.77
C LEU A 307 16.62 12.56 -19.91
N CYS A 308 16.05 12.82 -18.73
CA CYS A 308 15.51 11.78 -17.86
C CYS A 308 14.36 11.03 -18.51
N LYS A 309 13.38 11.74 -19.08
CA LYS A 309 12.25 11.13 -19.81
C LYS A 309 12.75 10.22 -20.94
N SER A 310 13.74 10.68 -21.71
CA SER A 310 14.37 9.88 -22.77
C SER A 310 15.09 8.64 -22.25
N LYS A 311 15.74 8.72 -21.08
CA LYS A 311 16.41 7.58 -20.45
C LYS A 311 15.42 6.57 -19.87
N LEU A 312 14.33 7.02 -19.25
CA LEU A 312 13.23 6.16 -18.81
C LEU A 312 12.67 5.36 -19.99
N ASP A 313 12.42 6.02 -21.12
CA ASP A 313 11.92 5.36 -22.33
C ASP A 313 12.87 4.28 -22.86
N ARG A 314 14.17 4.60 -22.92
CA ARG A 314 15.20 3.62 -23.33
C ARG A 314 15.25 2.42 -22.39
N GLU A 315 15.02 2.62 -21.10
CA GLU A 315 15.03 1.55 -20.12
C GLU A 315 13.85 0.59 -20.32
N LEU A 316 12.66 1.12 -20.60
CA LEU A 316 11.50 0.31 -20.97
C LEU A 316 11.74 -0.50 -22.25
N LEU A 317 12.34 0.13 -23.26
CA LEU A 317 12.69 -0.53 -24.52
C LEU A 317 13.69 -1.67 -24.30
N LYS A 318 14.73 -1.47 -23.48
CA LYS A 318 15.70 -2.52 -23.14
C LYS A 318 15.05 -3.70 -22.44
N LYS A 319 14.05 -3.44 -21.59
CA LYS A 319 13.29 -4.46 -20.86
C LYS A 319 12.13 -5.04 -21.66
N ASN A 320 11.94 -4.60 -22.90
CA ASN A 320 10.85 -5.03 -23.79
C ASN A 320 9.44 -4.83 -23.16
N VAL A 321 9.25 -3.72 -22.43
CA VAL A 321 7.99 -3.40 -21.77
C VAL A 321 7.05 -2.73 -22.77
N LEU A 322 5.87 -3.32 -22.98
CA LEU A 322 4.83 -2.78 -23.83
C LEU A 322 3.75 -2.09 -22.99
N LEU A 323 3.53 -0.80 -23.23
CA LEU A 323 2.48 -0.01 -22.59
C LEU A 323 1.13 -0.28 -23.26
N VAL A 324 0.07 -0.34 -22.46
CA VAL A 324 -1.28 -0.70 -22.88
C VAL A 324 -2.06 0.56 -23.27
N MET A 325 -2.36 0.73 -24.57
CA MET A 325 -3.18 1.85 -25.07
C MET A 325 -2.71 3.24 -24.59
N CYS A 326 -1.40 3.41 -24.39
CA CYS A 326 -0.82 4.62 -23.81
C CYS A 326 -0.64 5.71 -24.86
N ARG A 327 -1.33 6.85 -24.71
CA ARG A 327 -1.17 8.03 -25.61
C ARG A 327 -0.29 9.12 -24.99
N ASP A 328 -0.18 9.14 -23.67
CA ASP A 328 0.36 10.22 -22.86
C ASP A 328 1.59 9.75 -22.04
N LYS A 329 2.48 9.02 -22.72
CA LYS A 329 3.71 8.44 -22.13
C LYS A 329 4.62 9.51 -21.50
N ASP A 330 4.78 10.65 -22.15
CA ASP A 330 5.64 11.73 -21.67
C ASP A 330 5.11 12.38 -20.38
N ASP A 331 3.78 12.47 -20.24
CA ASP A 331 3.12 12.96 -19.03
C ASP A 331 3.31 11.95 -17.88
N LEU A 332 3.22 10.64 -18.16
CA LEU A 332 3.49 9.60 -17.17
C LEU A 332 4.94 9.63 -16.66
N PHE A 333 5.92 9.82 -17.54
CA PHE A 333 7.31 10.01 -17.13
C PHE A 333 7.47 11.26 -16.26
N GLY A 334 6.79 12.36 -16.63
CA GLY A 334 6.73 13.57 -15.81
C GLY A 334 6.22 13.30 -14.40
N ASN A 335 5.12 12.55 -14.27
CA ASN A 335 4.55 12.19 -12.98
C ASN A 335 5.52 11.38 -12.11
N ILE A 336 6.21 10.39 -12.68
CA ILE A 336 7.17 9.54 -11.96
C ILE A 336 8.36 10.36 -11.44
N LEU A 337 8.91 11.24 -12.29
CA LEU A 337 10.01 12.12 -11.90
C LEU A 337 9.58 13.14 -10.85
N ALA A 338 8.38 13.70 -10.98
CA ALA A 338 7.81 14.62 -9.99
C ALA A 338 7.63 13.94 -8.64
N GLU A 339 7.02 12.74 -8.62
CA GLU A 339 6.81 11.94 -7.40
C GLU A 339 8.14 11.67 -6.69
N ALA A 340 9.17 11.22 -7.42
CA ALA A 340 10.48 10.95 -6.83
C ALA A 340 11.16 12.22 -6.27
N VAL A 341 11.03 13.36 -6.96
CA VAL A 341 11.56 14.64 -6.46
C VAL A 341 10.77 15.14 -5.24
N ILE A 342 9.45 14.99 -5.24
CA ILE A 342 8.58 15.33 -4.10
C ILE A 342 8.95 14.49 -2.88
N GLN A 343 9.24 13.21 -3.05
CA GLN A 343 9.69 12.34 -1.96
C GLN A 343 10.99 12.83 -1.33
N LEU A 344 11.98 13.25 -2.12
CA LEU A 344 13.22 13.83 -1.59
C LEU A 344 12.98 15.14 -0.81
N LEU A 345 11.98 15.92 -1.22
CA LEU A 345 11.60 17.16 -0.54
C LEU A 345 10.83 16.93 0.77
N ILE A 346 10.18 15.77 0.93
CA ILE A 346 9.43 15.41 2.13
C ILE A 346 10.31 14.60 3.10
N ASN A 347 11.14 13.69 2.56
CA ASN A 347 11.93 12.73 3.31
C ASN A 347 13.43 12.90 3.06
N GLY A 348 14.24 12.82 4.12
CA GLY A 348 15.70 12.80 4.03
C GLY A 348 16.36 14.19 3.98
N VAL A 349 17.55 14.26 3.39
CA VAL A 349 18.46 15.43 3.50
C VAL A 349 18.00 16.68 2.74
N TYR A 350 17.13 16.51 1.74
CA TYR A 350 16.49 17.62 1.02
C TYR A 350 15.17 18.05 1.66
N GLY A 351 14.78 17.43 2.77
CA GLY A 351 13.54 17.69 3.49
C GLY A 351 13.29 19.17 3.75
N ILE A 352 12.04 19.58 3.50
CA ILE A 352 11.48 20.83 3.98
C ILE A 352 10.87 20.56 5.36
N ASN A 353 11.04 21.48 6.31
CA ASN A 353 10.59 21.29 7.70
C ASN A 353 9.05 21.25 7.88
N GLU A 354 8.29 21.36 6.79
CA GLU A 354 6.83 21.39 6.76
C GLU A 354 6.35 20.52 5.59
N LEU A 355 5.13 20.00 5.70
CA LEU A 355 4.52 19.22 4.62
C LEU A 355 4.36 20.09 3.36
N LEU A 356 4.67 19.51 2.21
CA LEU A 356 4.71 20.23 0.95
C LEU A 356 3.33 20.86 0.63
N PRO A 357 3.21 22.19 0.49
CA PRO A 357 1.95 22.83 0.17
C PRO A 357 1.42 22.39 -1.21
N ASP A 358 0.09 22.30 -1.35
CA ASP A 358 -0.54 21.88 -2.62
C ASP A 358 -0.14 22.77 -3.81
N SER A 359 0.14 24.06 -3.58
CA SER A 359 0.61 24.97 -4.62
C SER A 359 1.98 24.57 -5.18
N LEU A 360 2.88 24.10 -4.32
CA LEU A 360 4.23 23.67 -4.70
C LEU A 360 4.18 22.26 -5.28
N TYR A 361 3.37 21.37 -4.69
CA TYR A 361 3.08 20.05 -5.25
C TYR A 361 2.59 20.17 -6.70
N ASN A 362 1.54 20.95 -6.94
CA ASN A 362 0.97 21.16 -8.27
C ASN A 362 1.97 21.82 -9.23
N ALA A 363 2.77 22.78 -8.76
CA ALA A 363 3.80 23.41 -9.59
C ALA A 363 4.90 22.43 -10.02
N LEU A 364 5.34 21.52 -9.14
CA LEU A 364 6.28 20.45 -9.47
C LEU A 364 5.67 19.49 -10.49
N MET A 365 4.44 19.02 -10.26
CA MET A 365 3.73 18.15 -11.22
C MET A 365 3.66 18.81 -12.61
N VAL A 366 3.23 20.06 -12.69
CA VAL A 366 3.16 20.80 -13.96
C VAL A 366 4.54 20.95 -14.60
N LEU A 367 5.58 21.28 -13.83
CA LEU A 367 6.95 21.43 -14.34
C LEU A 367 7.44 20.14 -14.99
N PHE A 368 7.37 19.00 -14.31
CA PHE A 368 7.90 17.75 -14.86
C PHE A 368 7.04 17.20 -15.99
N ILE A 369 5.74 17.46 -16.00
CA ILE A 369 4.86 17.11 -17.14
C ILE A 369 5.20 17.99 -18.34
N LYS A 370 5.10 19.33 -18.22
CA LYS A 370 5.18 20.27 -19.35
C LYS A 370 6.60 20.68 -19.75
N SER A 371 7.56 20.58 -18.84
CA SER A 371 8.97 20.89 -19.07
C SER A 371 9.22 22.29 -19.65
N ARG A 372 8.59 23.33 -19.08
CA ARG A 372 8.72 24.72 -19.54
C ARG A 372 9.55 25.55 -18.58
N THR A 373 10.32 26.49 -19.11
CA THR A 373 11.19 27.40 -18.31
C THR A 373 10.38 28.26 -17.33
N GLU A 374 9.21 28.75 -17.73
CA GLU A 374 8.30 29.52 -16.86
C GLU A 374 7.84 28.73 -15.62
N ASP A 375 7.71 27.40 -15.73
CA ASP A 375 7.32 26.55 -14.62
C ASP A 375 8.50 26.30 -13.67
N VAL A 376 9.74 26.31 -14.18
CA VAL A 376 10.96 26.23 -13.36
C VAL A 376 11.05 27.44 -12.43
N ASP A 377 10.82 28.65 -12.96
CA ASP A 377 10.87 29.87 -12.15
C ASP A 377 9.81 29.87 -11.05
N LYS A 378 8.57 29.45 -11.36
CA LYS A 378 7.49 29.31 -10.37
C LYS A 378 7.88 28.35 -9.24
N VAL A 379 8.46 27.20 -9.58
CA VAL A 379 8.90 26.20 -8.60
C VAL A 379 10.04 26.75 -7.73
N LYS A 380 11.05 27.39 -8.32
CA LYS A 380 12.17 27.99 -7.58
C LYS A 380 11.75 29.08 -6.60
N VAL A 381 10.80 29.93 -7.00
CA VAL A 381 10.24 30.96 -6.11
C VAL A 381 9.59 30.32 -4.89
N GLN A 382 8.79 29.27 -5.09
CA GLN A 382 8.14 28.57 -3.99
C GLN A 382 9.13 27.78 -3.12
N LEU A 383 10.15 27.14 -3.71
CA LEU A 383 11.20 26.45 -2.95
C LEU A 383 12.05 27.41 -2.11
N ARG A 384 12.33 28.62 -2.62
CA ARG A 384 13.02 29.67 -1.86
C ARG A 384 12.23 30.06 -0.60
N VAL A 385 10.91 30.20 -0.74
CA VAL A 385 10.02 30.48 0.39
C VAL A 385 10.01 29.31 1.38
N ALA A 386 9.88 28.08 0.88
CA ALA A 386 9.83 26.88 1.70
C ALA A 386 11.12 26.64 2.51
N TYR A 387 12.30 26.81 1.87
CA TYR A 387 13.59 26.68 2.55
C TYR A 387 14.02 27.92 3.34
N LYS A 388 13.32 29.05 3.18
CA LYS A 388 13.69 30.37 3.74
C LYS A 388 15.11 30.81 3.38
N GLN A 389 15.61 30.38 2.22
CA GLN A 389 16.94 30.70 1.68
C GLN A 389 16.98 30.48 0.17
N GLU A 390 18.03 30.98 -0.49
CA GLU A 390 18.25 30.72 -1.92
C GLU A 390 18.43 29.22 -2.22
N CYS A 391 17.74 28.73 -3.26
CA CYS A 391 17.77 27.32 -3.66
C CYS A 391 19.20 26.82 -3.93
N ARG A 392 20.01 27.65 -4.61
CA ARG A 392 21.41 27.32 -4.94
C ARG A 392 22.24 27.13 -3.67
N ASN A 393 22.11 28.04 -2.69
CA ASN A 393 22.84 27.96 -1.43
C ASN A 393 22.46 26.70 -0.66
N ARG A 394 21.17 26.34 -0.63
CA ARG A 394 20.69 25.11 -0.01
C ARG A 394 21.30 23.86 -0.67
N CYS A 395 21.34 23.82 -2.00
CA CYS A 395 21.94 22.72 -2.75
C CYS A 395 23.45 22.58 -2.46
N ILE A 396 24.18 23.70 -2.50
CA ILE A 396 25.62 23.73 -2.18
C ILE A 396 25.88 23.19 -0.77
N LEU A 397 25.09 23.66 0.21
CA LEU A 397 25.21 23.19 1.60
C LEU A 397 24.99 21.67 1.69
N ILE A 398 23.89 21.15 1.15
CA ILE A 398 23.55 19.72 1.23
C ILE A 398 24.65 18.86 0.60
N ILE A 399 25.04 19.15 -0.64
CA ILE A 399 26.07 18.36 -1.35
C ILE A 399 27.41 18.45 -0.60
N SER A 400 27.75 19.63 -0.07
CA SER A 400 29.00 19.79 0.68
C SER A 400 29.02 18.94 1.96
N GLU A 401 27.93 18.88 2.72
CA GLU A 401 27.83 18.06 3.93
C GLU A 401 27.84 16.56 3.64
N LEU A 402 27.18 16.13 2.57
CA LEU A 402 27.21 14.73 2.12
C LEU A 402 28.64 14.29 1.78
N ILE A 403 29.37 15.10 1.02
CA ILE A 403 30.77 14.81 0.67
C ILE A 403 31.68 14.85 1.90
N LYS A 404 31.45 15.78 2.83
CA LYS A 404 32.19 15.84 4.10
C LYS A 404 32.02 14.59 4.95
N ARG A 405 30.84 13.97 4.94
CA ARG A 405 30.61 12.71 5.66
C ARG A 405 31.42 11.55 5.10
N GLU A 406 31.70 11.56 3.79
CA GLU A 406 32.42 10.51 3.10
C GLU A 406 33.94 10.79 2.98
N LEU A 407 34.39 12.00 3.33
CA LEU A 407 35.77 12.48 3.13
C LEU A 407 36.80 11.51 3.74
N SER A 408 37.55 10.84 2.86
CA SER A 408 38.77 10.09 3.17
C SER A 408 39.93 10.61 2.32
N ASN A 409 41.17 10.29 2.72
CA ASN A 409 42.40 10.81 2.10
C ASN A 409 42.56 10.56 0.59
N ALA A 410 41.72 9.71 -0.02
CA ALA A 410 41.81 9.31 -1.43
C ALA A 410 40.66 9.85 -2.32
N ILE A 411 39.74 10.65 -1.80
CA ILE A 411 38.54 11.05 -2.56
C ILE A 411 38.82 12.20 -3.53
N ASN A 412 38.52 11.96 -4.81
CA ASN A 412 38.45 13.01 -5.82
C ASN A 412 37.18 13.86 -5.60
N VAL A 413 37.30 14.91 -4.79
CA VAL A 413 36.18 15.80 -4.42
C VAL A 413 35.45 16.35 -5.65
N LYS A 414 36.17 16.85 -6.68
CA LYS A 414 35.54 17.35 -7.91
C LYS A 414 34.76 16.26 -8.64
N GLY A 415 35.34 15.06 -8.75
CA GLY A 415 34.69 13.89 -9.35
C GLY A 415 33.43 13.46 -8.59
N SER A 416 33.47 13.47 -7.25
CA SER A 416 32.31 13.18 -6.41
C SER A 416 31.19 14.22 -6.61
N ILE A 417 31.51 15.53 -6.62
CA ILE A 417 30.52 16.59 -6.88
C ILE A 417 29.83 16.40 -8.23
N GLN A 418 30.59 16.02 -9.26
CA GLN A 418 30.03 15.80 -10.61
C GLN A 418 28.97 14.70 -10.65
N GLN A 419 29.03 13.70 -9.77
CA GLN A 419 28.04 12.62 -9.74
C GLN A 419 26.66 13.09 -9.27
N TYR A 420 26.57 14.21 -8.55
CA TYR A 420 25.32 14.79 -8.07
C TYR A 420 24.52 15.54 -9.15
N PHE A 421 25.03 15.67 -10.36
CA PHE A 421 24.39 16.38 -11.48
C PHE A 421 24.41 15.56 -12.77
N PHE A 422 23.60 15.94 -13.76
CA PHE A 422 23.74 15.42 -15.13
C PHE A 422 24.85 16.12 -15.90
N ASN A 423 24.89 17.43 -15.78
CA ASN A 423 25.90 18.32 -16.32
C ASN A 423 25.96 19.51 -15.39
N ALA A 424 27.11 19.85 -14.82
CA ALA A 424 27.26 21.00 -13.93
C ALA A 424 28.35 21.93 -14.47
N PRO A 425 28.13 23.25 -14.50
CA PRO A 425 29.16 24.19 -14.89
C PRO A 425 30.33 24.12 -13.91
N MET A 426 31.56 24.28 -14.41
CA MET A 426 32.77 24.20 -13.59
C MET A 426 32.75 25.16 -12.40
N GLU A 427 32.17 26.36 -12.60
CA GLU A 427 31.97 27.37 -11.56
C GLU A 427 31.18 26.82 -10.35
N LEU A 428 30.08 26.09 -10.59
CA LEU A 428 29.28 25.48 -9.52
C LEU A 428 30.07 24.39 -8.78
N ILE A 429 30.86 23.60 -9.51
CA ILE A 429 31.69 22.55 -8.92
C ILE A 429 32.75 23.16 -8.00
N GLU A 430 33.41 24.22 -8.44
CA GLU A 430 34.43 24.93 -7.67
C GLU A 430 33.84 25.65 -6.44
N GLU A 431 32.62 26.18 -6.57
CA GLU A 431 31.88 26.77 -5.45
C GLU A 431 31.60 25.73 -4.35
N ILE A 432 31.09 24.54 -4.72
CA ILE A 432 30.84 23.44 -3.77
C ILE A 432 32.16 22.93 -3.16
N GLU A 433 33.20 22.72 -3.97
CA GLU A 433 34.50 22.27 -3.48
C GLU A 433 35.09 23.22 -2.44
N THR A 434 34.93 24.53 -2.66
CA THR A 434 35.42 25.55 -1.73
C THR A 434 34.74 25.41 -0.36
N VAL A 435 33.43 25.12 -0.32
CA VAL A 435 32.69 24.91 0.94
C VAL A 435 33.12 23.61 1.61
N VAL A 436 33.29 22.53 0.83
CA VAL A 436 33.80 21.24 1.34
C VAL A 436 35.16 21.43 2.03
N ARG A 437 36.07 22.20 1.43
CA ARG A 437 37.44 22.41 1.94
C ARG A 437 37.56 23.48 3.03
N LYS A 438 36.66 24.46 3.11
CA LYS A 438 36.72 25.55 4.11
C LYS A 438 36.45 25.11 5.55
N GLU A 439 35.67 24.03 5.73
CA GLU A 439 35.24 23.53 7.05
C GLU A 439 35.73 22.12 7.36
N ALA A 440 36.60 21.54 6.54
CA ALA A 440 37.27 20.29 6.88
C ALA A 440 38.11 20.51 8.16
N PRO A 441 38.03 19.63 9.18
CA PRO A 441 38.92 19.74 10.32
C PRO A 441 40.34 19.70 9.78
N ARG A 442 41.15 20.73 10.07
CA ARG A 442 42.59 20.64 9.88
C ARG A 442 43.08 19.58 10.86
N TRP A 443 43.33 18.37 10.36
CA TRP A 443 43.95 17.30 11.14
C TRP A 443 45.42 17.67 11.39
#